data_AF-A0A960WCT8-F1
#
_entry.id   AF-A0A960WCT8-F1
#
_cell.length_a   1.000
_cell.length_b   1.000
_cell.length_c   1.000
_cell.angle_alpha   90.00
_cell.angle_beta   90.00
_cell.angle_gamma   90.00
#
_symmetry.space_group_name_H-M   'P 1'
#
loop_
_entity.id
_entity.type
_entity.pdbx_description
1 polymer ?
#
loop_
_entity_poly.entity_id
_entity_poly.type
_entity_poly.pdbx_seq_one_letter_code
_entity_poly.pdbx_strand_id
1 'polypeptide(L)' 'LTITPYYDSMLAKLIIHGETRAEALRKARASMMEFQLEGIETNIPLHKEIIVNKSFQNGEYDTHFLNEFLKK' A
#
# COMPACT_ATOMS: atom_id res chain seq x y z
N LEU A 1 -20.97 10.17 -6.40
CA LEU A 1 -19.76 10.83 -6.95
C LEU A 1 -19.24 9.92 -8.05
N THR A 2 -18.96 10.46 -9.24
CA THR A 2 -18.49 9.67 -10.39
C THR A 2 -17.03 10.02 -10.65
N ILE A 3 -16.16 9.00 -10.73
CA ILE A 3 -14.75 9.17 -11.09
C ILE A 3 -14.65 9.25 -12.61
N THR A 4 -14.07 10.33 -13.14
CA THR A 4 -13.89 10.53 -14.58
C THR A 4 -12.49 10.10 -15.02
N PRO A 5 -12.32 9.58 -16.26
CA PRO A 5 -11.01 9.11 -16.74
C PRO A 5 -10.04 10.22 -17.16
N TYR A 6 -10.42 11.50 -17.01
CA TYR A 6 -9.62 12.65 -17.50
C TYR A 6 -8.55 13.14 -16.51
N TYR A 7 -8.55 12.62 -15.27
CA TYR A 7 -7.64 13.04 -14.21
C TYR A 7 -6.85 11.86 -13.65
N ASP A 8 -5.89 12.16 -12.80
CA ASP A 8 -5.12 11.15 -12.06
C ASP A 8 -6.03 10.23 -11.24
N SER A 9 -5.64 8.97 -11.12
CA SER A 9 -6.42 7.93 -10.46
C SER A 9 -6.31 7.94 -8.93
N MET A 10 -5.53 8.86 -8.35
CA MET A 10 -5.34 8.96 -6.90
C MET A 10 -6.61 9.46 -6.18
N LEU A 11 -7.22 8.57 -5.41
CA LEU A 11 -8.46 8.85 -4.67
C LEU A 11 -8.20 9.37 -3.25
N ALA A 12 -7.19 8.82 -2.57
CA ALA A 12 -6.90 9.11 -1.17
C ALA A 12 -5.44 8.80 -0.84
N LYS A 13 -4.97 9.34 0.28
CA LYS A 13 -3.66 9.04 0.86
C LYS A 13 -3.85 8.52 2.29
N LEU A 14 -3.44 7.28 2.55
CA LEU A 14 -3.37 6.72 3.90
C LEU A 14 -1.97 6.98 4.48
N ILE A 15 -1.89 7.84 5.49
CA ILE A 15 -0.63 8.23 6.14
C ILE A 15 -0.57 7.59 7.51
N ILE A 16 0.54 6.89 7.80
CA ILE A 16 0.70 6.10 9.02
C ILE A 16 1.94 6.56 9.76
N HIS A 17 1.79 6.75 11.08
CA HIS A 17 2.82 7.28 11.95
C HIS A 17 3.04 6.36 13.16
N GLY A 18 4.30 6.16 13.52
CA GLY A 18 4.75 5.45 14.72
C GLY A 18 6.14 5.93 15.10
N GLU A 19 6.51 5.75 16.36
CA GLU A 19 7.82 6.14 16.90
C GLU A 19 8.95 5.30 16.31
N THR A 20 8.63 4.07 15.91
CA THR A 20 9.55 3.17 15.21
C THR A 20 8.95 2.65 13.92
N ARG A 21 9.82 2.22 13.00
CA ARG A 21 9.41 1.56 11.76
C ARG A 21 8.56 0.30 12.02
N ALA A 22 8.93 -0.48 13.04
CA ALA A 22 8.18 -1.67 13.44
C ALA A 22 6.76 -1.31 13.91
N GLU A 23 6.61 -0.25 14.69
CA GLU A 23 5.32 0.25 15.14
C GLU A 23 4.47 0.76 13.96
N ALA A 24 5.06 1.56 13.08
CA ALA A 24 4.38 2.07 11.89
C ALA A 24 3.90 0.92 10.98
N LEU A 25 4.71 -0.11 10.75
CA LEU A 25 4.32 -1.29 9.98
C LEU A 25 3.22 -2.11 10.66
N ARG A 26 3.24 -2.20 12.00
CA ARG A 26 2.15 -2.86 12.74
C ARG A 26 0.82 -2.13 12.57
N LYS A 27 0.83 -0.79 12.69
CA LYS A 27 -0.35 0.05 12.42
C LYS A 27 -0.78 -0.07 10.95
N ALA A 28 0.17 -0.10 10.01
CA ALA A 28 -0.11 -0.26 8.59
C ALA A 28 -0.84 -1.54 8.23
N ARG A 29 -0.46 -2.68 8.83
CA ARG A 29 -1.19 -3.93 8.65
C ARG A 29 -2.65 -3.83 9.10
N ALA A 30 -2.91 -3.26 10.27
CA ALA A 30 -4.26 -3.08 10.79
C ALA A 30 -5.07 -2.11 9.91
N SER A 31 -4.53 -0.92 9.64
CA SER A 31 -5.22 0.10 8.83
C SER A 31 -5.52 -0.40 7.41
N MET A 32 -4.62 -1.15 6.79
CA MET A 32 -4.87 -1.71 5.45
C MET A 32 -5.94 -2.79 5.45
N MET A 33 -6.08 -3.58 6.53
CA MET A 33 -7.17 -4.57 6.64
C MET A 33 -8.54 -3.89 6.71
N GLU A 34 -8.63 -2.75 7.38
CA GLU A 34 -9.85 -1.96 7.53
C GLU A 34 -10.12 -1.03 6.34
N PHE A 35 -9.09 -0.70 5.54
CA PHE A 35 -9.23 0.19 4.40
C PHE A 35 -9.96 -0.51 3.24
N GLN A 36 -11.23 -0.17 3.08
CA GLN A 36 -12.13 -0.72 2.07
C GLN A 36 -12.72 0.40 1.21
N LEU A 37 -12.70 0.18 -0.10
CA LEU A 37 -13.39 0.99 -1.09
C LEU A 37 -14.23 0.06 -1.95
N GLU A 38 -15.49 0.41 -2.17
CA GLU A 38 -16.43 -0.36 -2.97
C GLU A 38 -16.77 0.37 -4.28
N GLY A 39 -17.18 -0.40 -5.30
CA GLY A 39 -17.67 0.13 -6.58
C GLY A 39 -16.61 0.45 -7.63
N ILE A 40 -15.33 0.23 -7.33
CA ILE A 40 -14.19 0.41 -8.25
C ILE A 40 -13.05 -0.55 -7.91
N GLU A 41 -12.24 -0.88 -8.91
CA GLU A 41 -10.94 -1.54 -8.67
C GLU A 41 -9.94 -0.53 -8.10
N THR A 42 -9.09 -1.01 -7.18
CA THR A 42 -8.08 -0.19 -6.51
C THR A 42 -6.76 -0.94 -6.39
N ASN A 43 -5.68 -0.21 -6.13
CA ASN A 43 -4.37 -0.78 -5.83
C ASN A 43 -4.22 -1.24 -4.36
N ILE A 44 -5.29 -1.26 -3.57
CA ILE A 44 -5.25 -1.70 -2.16
C ILE A 44 -4.71 -3.14 -2.01
N PRO A 45 -5.11 -4.14 -2.83
CA PRO A 45 -4.58 -5.50 -2.73
C PRO A 45 -3.05 -5.55 -2.88
N LEU A 46 -2.50 -4.83 -3.86
CA LEU A 46 -1.04 -4.72 -4.07
C LEU A 46 -0.33 -4.15 -2.83
N HIS A 47 -0.86 -3.08 -2.24
CA HIS A 47 -0.28 -2.48 -1.03
C HIS A 47 -0.33 -3.42 0.18
N LYS A 48 -1.41 -4.22 0.31
CA LYS A 48 -1.52 -5.26 1.36
C LYS A 48 -0.40 -6.29 1.24
N GLU A 49 -0.11 -6.76 0.03
CA GLU A 49 0.95 -7.73 -0.20
C GLU A 49 2.35 -7.14 0.05
N ILE A 50 2.59 -5.90 -0.36
CA ILE A 50 3.87 -5.20 -0.13
C ILE A 50 4.13 -5.04 1.38
N ILE A 51 3.13 -4.62 2.16
CA ILE A 51 3.30 -4.39 3.61
C ILE A 51 3.65 -5.69 4.36
N VAL A 52 3.16 -6.84 3.90
CA VAL A 52 3.49 -8.14 4.51
C VAL A 52 4.74 -8.80 3.94
N ASN A 53 5.34 -8.24 2.87
CA ASN A 53 6.58 -8.75 2.29
C ASN A 53 7.77 -8.60 3.25
N LYS A 54 8.61 -9.65 3.34
CA LYS A 54 9.76 -9.67 4.27
C LYS A 54 10.82 -8.63 3.90
N SER A 55 11.20 -8.52 2.62
CA SER A 55 12.18 -7.54 2.16
C SER A 55 11.71 -6.11 2.44
N PHE A 56 10.41 -5.83 2.20
CA PHE A 56 9.81 -4.57 2.63
C PHE A 56 9.86 -4.39 4.14
N GLN A 57 9.49 -5.39 4.95
CA GLN A 57 9.55 -5.29 6.41
C GLN A 57 10.97 -5.13 6.98
N ASN A 58 11.98 -5.65 6.31
CA ASN A 58 13.38 -5.53 6.75
C ASN A 58 14.06 -4.25 6.27
N GLY A 59 13.46 -3.50 5.33
CA GLY A 59 14.13 -2.36 4.72
C GLY A 59 15.10 -2.75 3.60
N GLU A 60 15.01 -3.98 3.09
CA GLU A 60 15.90 -4.56 2.08
C GLU A 60 15.29 -4.36 0.68
N TYR A 61 15.25 -3.13 0.19
CA TYR A 61 14.68 -2.81 -1.12
C TYR A 61 15.32 -1.56 -1.73
N ASP A 62 15.24 -1.47 -3.05
CA ASP A 62 15.69 -0.33 -3.85
C ASP A 62 14.58 0.11 -4.83
N THR A 63 14.95 0.93 -5.81
CA THR A 63 14.03 1.43 -6.84
C THR A 63 13.51 0.34 -7.80
N HIS A 64 14.13 -0.83 -7.84
CA HIS A 64 13.72 -1.97 -8.67
C HIS A 64 12.73 -2.90 -7.97
N PHE A 65 12.61 -2.81 -6.63
CA PHE A 65 11.78 -3.70 -5.82
C PHE A 65 10.38 -3.92 -6.40
N LEU A 66 9.66 -2.86 -6.78
CA LEU A 66 8.28 -3.00 -7.27
C LEU A 66 8.23 -3.75 -8.60
N ASN A 67 9.16 -3.48 -9.52
CA ASN A 67 9.21 -4.16 -10.81
C ASN A 67 9.51 -5.65 -10.64
N GLU A 68 10.44 -6.00 -9.75
CA GLU A 68 10.75 -7.40 -9.45
C GLU A 68 9.62 -8.09 -8.66
N PHE A 69 8.94 -7.35 -7.79
CA PHE A 69 7.79 -7.85 -7.03
C PHE A 69 6.63 -8.24 -7.95
N LEU A 70 6.37 -7.45 -9.00
CA LEU A 70 5.29 -7.67 -9.96
C LEU A 70 5.61 -8.73 -11.03
N LYS A 71 6.89 -9.07 -11.23
CA LYS A 71 7.33 -10.12 -12.19
C LYS A 71 7.15 -11.54 -11.66
N LYS A 72 6.72 -11.70 -10.42
CA LYS A 72 6.40 -13.01 -9.84
C LYS A 72 5.42 -13.81 -10.69
#